data_AF-A0A812U7G4-F1
#
_entry.id   AF-A0A812U7G4-F1
#
_cell.length_a   1.000
_cell.length_b   1.000
_cell.length_c   1.000
_cell.angle_alpha   90.00
_cell.angle_beta   90.00
_cell.angle_gamma   90.00
#
_symmetry.space_group_name_H-M   'P 1'
#
loop_
_entity.id
_entity.type
_entity.pdbx_description
1 polymer ?
#
loop_
_entity_poly.entity_id
_entity_poly.type
_entity_poly.pdbx_seq_one_letter_code
_entity_poly.pdbx_strand_id
1 'polypeptide(L)'
;SIIGICGAFKQAEASRASGMALRLALRRLSSKPVPLGLASDQVVSIRESAKTFFNEVGSFSPGKYFEEKYFWEKANVGPFFLFLFFVPTFYRSFKDFYWTQQLRKLNTEEIISDRYEWLRLNMLKDEVEACLLAQVPEGGIKPLELGPSKVECHEVMEASAALAGPKMPKARRSVPIVLAFLASAAAATYWAPVWVGGASRQPRRTDLVQCHSTQHVALPNPQNIEARRNYPEYKFDEDGGMYDIIKYPLLTAKACRLLEEYNIYTFMVDRKANKPQIRAAIETIFGVKVIKCNTLIPSSRYQIAYGMKIGRKSLFKKAYVQVKEGDSIDLFPDDPEAV
;
A
#
# COMPACT_ATOMS: atom_id res chain seq x y z
N SER A 1 10.22 8.87 -49.36
CA SER A 1 9.92 7.67 -48.56
C SER A 1 10.15 7.81 -47.05
N ILE A 2 10.15 9.02 -46.46
CA ILE A 2 10.27 9.21 -45.00
C ILE A 2 9.03 9.93 -44.40
N ILE A 3 8.19 10.56 -45.23
CA ILE A 3 6.94 11.23 -44.79
C ILE A 3 5.79 10.21 -44.56
N GLY A 4 5.89 8.99 -45.11
CA GLY A 4 4.86 7.94 -44.98
C GLY A 4 4.85 7.19 -43.65
N ILE A 5 5.95 7.21 -42.88
CA ILE A 5 6.07 6.43 -41.64
C ILE A 5 5.47 7.20 -40.44
N CYS A 6 5.48 8.54 -40.48
CA CYS A 6 4.88 9.37 -39.43
C CYS A 6 3.34 9.38 -39.48
N GLY A 7 2.73 9.16 -40.64
CA GLY A 7 1.27 9.02 -40.80
C GLY A 7 0.73 7.73 -40.18
N ALA A 8 1.47 6.62 -40.31
CA ALA A 8 1.08 5.32 -39.77
C ALA A 8 1.11 5.28 -38.22
N PHE A 9 2.00 6.04 -37.58
CA PHE A 9 2.05 6.11 -36.11
C PHE A 9 0.87 6.88 -35.53
N LYS A 10 0.41 7.94 -36.22
CA LYS A 10 -0.77 8.72 -35.83
C LYS A 10 -2.08 7.96 -36.06
N GLN A 11 -2.15 7.12 -37.10
CA GLN A 11 -3.27 6.20 -37.34
C GLN A 11 -3.35 5.07 -36.28
N ALA A 12 -2.20 4.62 -35.76
CA ALA A 12 -2.12 3.57 -34.72
C ALA A 12 -2.46 4.07 -33.30
N GLU A 13 -2.26 5.35 -33.00
CA GLU A 13 -2.76 5.97 -31.76
C GLU A 13 -4.28 6.19 -31.81
N ALA A 14 -4.84 6.55 -32.97
CA ALA A 14 -6.28 6.70 -33.16
C ALA A 14 -7.05 5.37 -33.00
N SER A 15 -6.46 4.24 -33.43
CA SER A 15 -7.06 2.90 -33.25
C SER A 15 -6.95 2.36 -31.81
N ARG A 16 -5.90 2.73 -31.07
CA ARG A 16 -5.81 2.47 -29.61
C ARG A 16 -6.81 3.31 -28.82
N ALA A 17 -7.03 4.56 -29.23
CA ALA A 17 -8.01 5.45 -28.61
C ALA A 17 -9.45 4.99 -28.87
N SER A 18 -9.78 4.49 -30.07
CA SER A 18 -11.11 3.95 -30.38
C SER A 18 -11.39 2.62 -29.66
N GLY A 19 -10.38 1.74 -29.53
CA GLY A 19 -10.48 0.53 -28.69
C GLY A 19 -10.67 0.85 -27.20
N MET A 20 -10.00 1.88 -26.68
CA MET A 20 -10.23 2.36 -25.31
C MET A 20 -11.61 3.01 -25.14
N ALA A 21 -12.07 3.80 -26.11
CA ALA A 21 -13.39 4.42 -26.09
C ALA A 21 -14.51 3.37 -26.14
N LEU A 22 -14.37 2.34 -26.98
CA LEU A 22 -15.30 1.22 -27.06
C LEU A 22 -15.27 0.35 -25.79
N ARG A 23 -14.08 0.07 -25.24
CA ARG A 23 -13.93 -0.57 -23.92
C ARG A 23 -14.56 0.26 -22.79
N LEU A 24 -14.43 1.58 -22.82
CA LEU A 24 -15.01 2.48 -21.82
C LEU A 24 -16.54 2.58 -21.97
N ALA A 25 -17.06 2.62 -23.20
CA ALA A 25 -18.48 2.63 -23.50
C ALA A 25 -19.15 1.30 -23.09
N LEU A 26 -18.53 0.16 -23.43
CA LEU A 26 -18.99 -1.16 -22.99
C LEU A 26 -18.87 -1.35 -21.47
N ARG A 27 -17.84 -0.77 -20.84
CA ARG A 27 -17.68 -0.76 -19.38
C ARG A 27 -18.75 0.09 -18.69
N ARG A 28 -19.19 1.20 -19.30
CA ARG A 28 -20.29 2.06 -18.82
C ARG A 28 -21.64 1.37 -18.91
N LEU A 29 -21.85 0.47 -19.87
CA LEU A 29 -23.10 -0.29 -20.02
C LEU A 29 -23.28 -1.44 -19.01
N SER A 30 -22.23 -1.84 -18.29
CA SER A 30 -22.21 -3.11 -17.54
C SER A 30 -21.76 -3.03 -16.08
N SER A 31 -21.47 -1.85 -15.52
CA SER A 31 -21.54 -1.71 -14.07
C SER A 31 -23.00 -1.72 -13.66
N LYS A 32 -23.39 -2.61 -12.73
CA LYS A 32 -24.61 -2.42 -11.92
C LYS A 32 -24.68 -0.93 -11.54
N PRO A 33 -25.84 -0.26 -11.66
CA PRO A 33 -25.92 1.15 -11.38
C PRO A 33 -25.52 1.36 -9.92
N VAL A 34 -24.32 1.89 -9.69
CA VAL A 34 -24.09 2.66 -8.47
C VAL A 34 -25.04 3.86 -8.62
N PRO A 35 -25.89 4.19 -7.65
CA PRO A 35 -26.78 5.33 -7.74
C PRO A 35 -25.92 6.60 -7.70
N LEU A 36 -25.41 6.99 -8.86
CA LEU A 36 -24.87 8.29 -9.16
C LEU A 36 -25.93 8.93 -10.02
N GLY A 37 -26.55 9.99 -9.51
CA GLY A 37 -27.65 10.74 -10.13
C GLY A 37 -27.28 11.34 -11.48
N LEU A 38 -27.15 10.47 -12.48
CA LEU A 38 -27.15 10.80 -13.90
C LEU A 38 -28.58 10.58 -14.38
N ALA A 39 -29.15 11.61 -14.99
CA ALA A 39 -30.55 11.69 -15.40
C ALA A 39 -31.00 10.41 -16.15
N SER A 40 -32.13 9.84 -15.71
CA SER A 40 -32.82 8.68 -16.29
C SER A 40 -32.99 8.75 -17.80
N ASP A 41 -33.08 9.97 -18.33
CA ASP A 41 -33.51 10.26 -19.70
C ASP A 41 -32.45 9.82 -20.73
N GLN A 42 -31.16 9.89 -20.38
CA GLN A 42 -30.06 9.44 -21.25
C GLN A 42 -30.05 7.91 -21.42
N VAL A 43 -30.43 7.17 -20.37
CA VAL A 43 -30.45 5.69 -20.39
C VAL A 43 -31.64 5.18 -21.20
N VAL A 44 -32.79 5.87 -21.11
CA VAL A 44 -33.99 5.56 -21.91
C VAL A 44 -33.72 5.79 -23.39
N SER A 45 -33.09 6.92 -23.75
CA SER A 45 -32.71 7.24 -25.14
C SER A 45 -31.78 6.18 -25.78
N ILE A 46 -30.77 5.70 -25.05
CA ILE A 46 -29.86 4.66 -25.56
C ILE A 46 -30.60 3.33 -25.77
N ARG A 47 -31.54 2.99 -24.88
CA ARG A 47 -32.34 1.75 -25.00
C ARG A 47 -33.30 1.81 -26.17
N GLU A 48 -33.91 2.95 -26.43
CA GLU A 48 -34.78 3.18 -27.60
C GLU A 48 -33.97 3.13 -28.90
N SER A 49 -32.82 3.80 -28.94
CA SER A 49 -31.87 3.78 -30.07
C SER A 49 -31.39 2.37 -30.40
N ALA A 50 -31.10 1.56 -29.36
CA ALA A 50 -30.72 0.17 -29.55
C ALA A 50 -31.89 -0.67 -30.09
N LYS A 51 -33.12 -0.45 -29.62
CA LYS A 51 -34.31 -1.15 -30.13
C LYS A 51 -34.60 -0.82 -31.59
N THR A 52 -34.51 0.46 -32.00
CA THR A 52 -34.64 0.85 -33.40
C THR A 52 -33.56 0.19 -34.25
N PHE A 53 -32.31 0.21 -33.80
CA PHE A 53 -31.21 -0.48 -34.48
C PHE A 53 -31.45 -1.99 -34.61
N PHE A 54 -31.85 -2.69 -33.54
CA PHE A 54 -32.11 -4.14 -33.59
C PHE A 54 -33.32 -4.50 -34.46
N ASN A 55 -34.35 -3.64 -34.51
CA ASN A 55 -35.48 -3.82 -35.43
C ASN A 55 -35.07 -3.61 -36.89
N GLU A 56 -34.17 -2.66 -37.16
CA GLU A 56 -33.61 -2.39 -38.49
C GLU A 56 -32.70 -3.54 -38.95
N VAL A 57 -31.84 -4.05 -38.06
CA VAL A 57 -31.04 -5.26 -38.29
C VAL A 57 -31.94 -6.50 -38.46
N GLY A 58 -33.09 -6.57 -37.80
CA GLY A 58 -34.08 -7.65 -37.99
C GLY A 58 -34.70 -7.72 -39.38
N SER A 59 -34.66 -6.61 -40.14
CA SER A 59 -35.10 -6.56 -41.55
C SER A 59 -34.00 -6.95 -42.55
N PHE A 60 -32.77 -7.16 -42.08
CA PHE A 60 -31.65 -7.59 -42.89
C PHE A 60 -31.84 -9.06 -43.29
N SER A 61 -31.96 -9.33 -44.60
CA SER A 61 -31.98 -10.69 -45.14
C SER A 61 -30.58 -11.05 -45.66
N PRO A 62 -29.81 -11.92 -44.95
CA PRO A 62 -28.44 -12.25 -45.35
C PRO A 62 -28.37 -12.89 -46.74
N GLY A 63 -29.36 -13.73 -47.08
CA GLY A 63 -29.41 -14.42 -48.38
C GLY A 63 -29.44 -13.44 -49.56
N LYS A 64 -30.29 -12.41 -49.50
CA LYS A 64 -30.40 -11.39 -50.55
C LYS A 64 -29.19 -10.43 -50.58
N TYR A 65 -28.59 -10.15 -49.43
CA TYR A 65 -27.44 -9.25 -49.35
C TYR A 65 -26.17 -9.84 -49.97
N PHE A 66 -25.96 -11.16 -49.83
CA PHE A 66 -24.78 -11.85 -50.36
C PHE A 66 -24.97 -12.45 -51.78
N GLU A 67 -26.08 -12.15 -52.45
CA GLU A 67 -26.22 -12.46 -53.89
C GLU A 67 -25.24 -11.61 -54.71
N GLU A 68 -24.50 -12.23 -55.63
CA GLU A 68 -23.42 -11.58 -56.39
C GLU A 68 -23.87 -10.27 -57.07
N LYS A 69 -25.01 -10.30 -57.78
CA LYS A 69 -25.55 -9.13 -58.48
C LYS A 69 -25.95 -8.01 -57.51
N TYR A 70 -26.51 -8.35 -56.36
CA TYR A 70 -26.96 -7.34 -55.39
C TYR A 70 -25.79 -6.75 -54.63
N PHE A 71 -24.84 -7.58 -54.21
CA PHE A 71 -23.68 -7.20 -53.42
C PHE A 71 -22.75 -6.25 -54.16
N TRP A 72 -22.48 -6.51 -55.45
CA TRP A 72 -21.54 -5.69 -56.23
C TRP A 72 -22.18 -4.49 -56.93
N GLU A 73 -23.46 -4.55 -57.31
CA GLU A 73 -24.09 -3.49 -58.10
C GLU A 73 -24.94 -2.51 -57.27
N LYS A 74 -25.53 -2.96 -56.16
CA LYS A 74 -26.58 -2.19 -55.44
C LYS A 74 -26.32 -1.99 -53.94
N ALA A 75 -25.58 -2.88 -53.30
CA ALA A 75 -25.39 -2.85 -51.86
C ALA A 75 -24.32 -1.82 -51.42
N ASN A 76 -24.52 -1.22 -50.24
CA ASN A 76 -23.48 -0.45 -49.57
C ASN A 76 -22.56 -1.42 -48.80
N VAL A 77 -21.45 -1.79 -49.42
CA VAL A 77 -20.48 -2.77 -48.87
C VAL A 77 -19.47 -2.16 -47.89
N GLY A 78 -19.37 -0.82 -47.82
CA GLY A 78 -18.38 -0.12 -46.99
C GLY A 78 -18.43 -0.49 -45.50
N PRO A 79 -19.61 -0.44 -44.84
CA PRO A 79 -19.75 -0.83 -43.44
C PRO A 79 -19.40 -2.30 -43.17
N PHE A 80 -19.63 -3.20 -44.13
CA PHE A 80 -19.31 -4.62 -44.00
C PHE A 80 -17.80 -4.85 -43.94
N PHE A 81 -17.03 -4.25 -44.86
CA PHE A 81 -15.57 -4.36 -44.84
C PHE A 81 -14.92 -3.61 -43.68
N LEU A 82 -15.52 -2.49 -43.24
CA LEU A 82 -15.10 -1.82 -42.01
C LEU A 82 -15.29 -2.75 -40.81
N PHE A 83 -16.45 -3.39 -40.68
CA PHE A 83 -16.67 -4.37 -39.62
C PHE A 83 -15.65 -5.50 -39.68
N LEU A 84 -15.40 -6.07 -40.87
CA LEU A 84 -14.40 -7.13 -41.08
C LEU A 84 -13.00 -6.72 -40.59
N PHE A 85 -12.56 -5.50 -40.88
CA PHE A 85 -11.28 -4.96 -40.41
C PHE A 85 -11.22 -4.82 -38.89
N PHE A 86 -12.35 -4.49 -38.24
CA PHE A 86 -12.45 -4.34 -36.80
C PHE A 86 -12.87 -5.62 -36.05
N VAL A 87 -13.17 -6.73 -36.74
CA VAL A 87 -13.51 -8.03 -36.12
C VAL A 87 -12.52 -8.43 -35.02
N PRO A 88 -11.19 -8.33 -35.20
CA PRO A 88 -10.23 -8.68 -34.13
C PRO A 88 -10.39 -7.82 -32.87
N THR A 89 -10.74 -6.55 -33.03
CA THR A 89 -10.94 -5.59 -31.93
C THR A 89 -12.25 -5.85 -31.20
N PHE A 90 -13.32 -6.11 -31.94
CA PHE A 90 -14.61 -6.51 -31.37
C PHE A 90 -14.50 -7.84 -30.64
N TYR A 91 -13.88 -8.85 -31.25
CA TYR A 91 -13.66 -10.16 -30.63
C TYR A 91 -12.89 -10.04 -29.30
N ARG A 92 -11.80 -9.26 -29.26
CA ARG A 92 -11.07 -8.97 -28.02
C ARG A 92 -11.96 -8.27 -26.98
N SER A 93 -12.76 -7.31 -27.39
CA SER A 93 -13.63 -6.55 -26.48
C SER A 93 -14.73 -7.43 -25.87
N PHE A 94 -15.36 -8.30 -26.67
CA PHE A 94 -16.35 -9.27 -26.19
C PHE A 94 -15.71 -10.34 -25.29
N LYS A 95 -14.52 -10.83 -25.64
CA LYS A 95 -13.76 -11.76 -24.81
C LYS A 95 -13.43 -11.13 -23.45
N ASP A 96 -12.89 -9.91 -23.44
CA ASP A 96 -12.57 -9.19 -22.21
C ASP A 96 -13.82 -8.97 -21.34
N PHE A 97 -14.95 -8.65 -21.97
CA PHE A 97 -16.24 -8.47 -21.30
C PHE A 97 -16.73 -9.74 -20.61
N TYR A 98 -16.71 -10.86 -21.33
CA TYR A 98 -17.07 -12.16 -20.79
C TYR A 98 -16.18 -12.52 -19.58
N TRP A 99 -14.86 -12.37 -19.74
CA TRP A 99 -13.91 -12.67 -18.68
C TRP A 99 -14.03 -11.75 -17.48
N THR A 100 -14.36 -10.47 -17.66
CA THR A 100 -14.58 -9.56 -16.52
C THR A 100 -15.82 -9.94 -15.72
N GLN A 101 -16.90 -10.39 -16.36
CA GLN A 101 -18.08 -10.90 -15.65
C GLN A 101 -17.76 -12.22 -14.93
N GLN A 102 -17.04 -13.12 -15.60
CA GLN A 102 -16.67 -14.41 -15.03
C GLN A 102 -15.74 -14.29 -13.81
N LEU A 103 -14.72 -13.43 -13.89
CA LEU A 103 -13.80 -13.19 -12.77
C LEU A 103 -14.49 -12.59 -11.55
N ARG A 104 -15.57 -11.82 -11.74
CA ARG A 104 -16.38 -11.31 -10.61
C ARG A 104 -17.12 -12.42 -9.90
N LYS A 105 -17.71 -13.37 -10.64
CA LYS A 105 -18.39 -14.53 -10.06
C LYS A 105 -17.42 -15.39 -9.28
N LEU A 106 -16.28 -15.72 -9.88
CA LEU A 106 -15.23 -16.51 -9.22
C LEU A 106 -14.72 -15.84 -7.93
N ASN A 107 -14.43 -14.54 -7.96
CA ASN A 107 -14.00 -13.82 -6.76
C ASN A 107 -15.08 -13.81 -5.66
N THR A 108 -16.37 -13.71 -6.03
CA THR A 108 -17.44 -13.81 -5.02
C THR A 108 -17.56 -15.22 -4.45
N GLU A 109 -17.39 -16.26 -5.28
CA GLU A 109 -17.42 -17.66 -4.85
C GLU A 109 -16.25 -17.99 -3.93
N GLU A 110 -15.04 -17.50 -4.24
CA GLU A 110 -13.81 -17.65 -3.44
C GLU A 110 -13.96 -16.98 -2.06
N ILE A 111 -14.45 -15.74 -2.02
CA ILE A 111 -14.72 -15.05 -0.75
C ILE A 111 -15.76 -15.80 0.08
N ILE A 112 -16.76 -16.42 -0.56
CA ILE A 112 -17.80 -17.18 0.13
C ILE A 112 -17.21 -18.49 0.68
N SER A 113 -16.43 -19.23 -0.11
CA SER A 113 -15.80 -20.48 0.34
C SER A 113 -14.87 -20.26 1.53
N ASP A 114 -14.06 -19.19 1.51
CA ASP A 114 -13.17 -18.85 2.64
C ASP A 114 -13.95 -18.57 3.93
N ARG A 115 -15.10 -17.91 3.83
CA ARG A 115 -15.97 -17.64 4.99
C ARG A 115 -16.60 -18.92 5.54
N TYR A 116 -16.94 -19.88 4.67
CA TYR A 116 -17.45 -21.17 5.10
C TYR A 116 -16.38 -22.01 5.80
N GLU A 117 -15.14 -22.00 5.32
CA GLU A 117 -14.03 -22.66 6.02
C GLU A 117 -13.75 -22.03 7.39
N TRP A 118 -13.74 -20.69 7.46
CA TRP A 118 -13.64 -19.99 8.75
C TRP A 118 -14.77 -20.37 9.72
N LEU A 119 -16.02 -20.44 9.23
CA LEU A 119 -17.17 -20.80 10.04
C LEU A 119 -17.05 -22.25 10.54
N ARG A 120 -16.66 -23.18 9.66
CA ARG A 120 -16.44 -24.59 9.99
C ARG A 120 -15.41 -24.76 11.10
N LEU A 121 -14.27 -24.07 11.02
CA LEU A 121 -13.23 -24.14 12.04
C LEU A 121 -13.72 -23.62 13.40
N ASN A 122 -14.56 -22.58 13.42
CA ASN A 122 -15.12 -22.08 14.68
C ASN A 122 -16.17 -23.02 15.25
N MET A 123 -17.03 -23.61 14.41
CA MET A 123 -17.97 -24.63 14.89
C MET A 123 -17.23 -25.82 15.54
N LEU A 124 -16.13 -26.27 14.93
CA LEU A 124 -15.28 -27.32 15.53
C LEU A 124 -14.63 -26.88 16.84
N LYS A 125 -14.20 -25.61 16.95
CA LYS A 125 -13.68 -25.07 18.21
C LYS A 125 -14.76 -25.03 19.29
N ASP A 126 -15.96 -24.56 18.96
CA ASP A 126 -17.08 -24.49 19.88
C ASP A 126 -17.48 -25.90 20.36
N GLU A 127 -17.44 -26.91 19.48
CA GLU A 127 -17.64 -28.32 19.83
C GLU A 127 -16.58 -28.83 20.80
N VAL A 128 -15.30 -28.56 20.53
CA VAL A 128 -14.18 -28.94 21.41
C VAL A 128 -14.30 -28.23 22.77
N GLU A 129 -14.59 -26.93 22.78
CA GLU A 129 -14.79 -26.15 24.00
C GLU A 129 -15.95 -26.69 24.83
N ALA A 130 -17.07 -27.07 24.20
CA ALA A 130 -18.19 -27.72 24.88
C ALA A 130 -17.79 -29.05 25.53
N CYS A 131 -17.02 -29.89 24.83
CA CYS A 131 -16.47 -31.13 25.39
C CYS A 131 -15.51 -30.88 26.56
N LEU A 132 -14.67 -29.84 26.47
CA LEU A 132 -13.74 -29.46 27.54
C LEU A 132 -14.48 -28.93 28.78
N LEU A 133 -15.51 -28.10 28.59
CA LEU A 133 -16.34 -27.57 29.68
C LEU A 133 -17.07 -28.68 30.44
N ALA A 134 -17.50 -29.74 29.76
CA ALA A 134 -18.11 -30.91 30.39
C ALA A 134 -17.14 -31.67 31.32
N GLN A 135 -15.83 -31.50 31.17
CA GLN A 135 -14.81 -32.13 32.02
C GLN A 135 -14.46 -31.29 33.26
N VAL A 136 -14.93 -30.04 33.35
CA VAL A 136 -14.60 -29.13 34.46
C VAL A 136 -15.43 -29.48 35.71
N PRO A 137 -14.81 -29.64 36.89
CA PRO A 137 -15.55 -29.90 38.13
C PRO A 137 -16.42 -28.70 38.54
N GLU A 138 -17.56 -28.95 39.23
CA GLU A 138 -18.59 -27.95 39.57
C GLU A 138 -18.10 -26.74 40.41
N GLY A 139 -16.86 -26.77 40.91
CA GLY A 139 -16.23 -25.68 41.67
C GLY A 139 -15.16 -24.87 40.91
N GLY A 140 -14.99 -25.11 39.59
CA GLY A 140 -13.96 -24.47 38.78
C GLY A 140 -12.56 -25.06 38.98
N ILE A 141 -11.56 -24.46 38.32
CA ILE A 141 -10.17 -24.94 38.37
C ILE A 141 -9.50 -24.42 39.64
N LYS A 142 -9.13 -25.33 40.56
CA LYS A 142 -8.33 -24.97 41.73
C LYS A 142 -6.89 -24.64 41.30
N PRO A 143 -6.27 -23.58 41.84
CA PRO A 143 -4.86 -23.30 41.58
C PRO A 143 -4.01 -24.47 42.10
N LEU A 144 -3.00 -24.89 41.33
CA LEU A 144 -2.05 -25.90 41.77
C LEU A 144 -1.18 -25.33 42.89
N GLU A 145 -1.23 -25.92 44.07
CA GLU A 145 -0.31 -25.60 45.17
C GLU A 145 1.04 -26.27 44.93
N LEU A 146 1.98 -25.52 44.37
CA LEU A 146 3.38 -25.92 44.25
C LEU A 146 4.14 -25.58 45.54
N GLY A 147 3.98 -26.45 46.54
CA GLY A 147 4.79 -26.44 47.77
C GLY A 147 4.58 -25.24 48.71
N PRO A 148 5.17 -25.27 49.91
CA PRO A 148 4.90 -24.29 50.96
C PRO A 148 5.47 -22.90 50.62
N SER A 149 4.58 -21.90 50.57
CA SER A 149 4.92 -20.47 50.50
C SER A 149 5.20 -19.90 51.91
N LYS A 150 6.21 -20.44 52.60
CA LYS A 150 6.77 -19.82 53.81
C LYS A 150 8.24 -20.20 53.96
N VAL A 151 9.12 -19.31 53.49
CA VAL A 151 10.42 -19.18 54.16
C VAL A 151 10.18 -18.16 55.26
N GLU A 152 9.98 -18.64 56.48
CA GLU A 152 10.02 -17.78 57.66
C GLU A 152 11.44 -17.23 57.80
N CYS A 153 11.65 -15.98 57.39
CA CYS A 153 12.87 -15.24 57.68
C CYS A 153 12.87 -14.80 59.16
N HIS A 154 12.91 -15.77 60.07
CA HIS A 154 13.16 -15.55 61.49
C HIS A 154 14.22 -16.55 61.96
N GLU A 155 15.47 -16.32 61.54
CA GLU A 155 16.66 -16.86 62.25
C GLU A 155 18.00 -16.29 61.73
N VAL A 156 18.03 -15.46 60.68
CA VAL A 156 19.29 -14.89 60.16
C VAL A 156 19.52 -13.41 60.54
N MET A 157 18.62 -12.79 61.31
CA MET A 157 18.73 -11.37 61.67
C MET A 157 19.56 -11.07 62.93
N GLU A 158 19.97 -12.08 63.71
CA GLU A 158 20.86 -11.84 64.87
C GLU A 158 22.35 -11.83 64.51
N ALA A 159 22.76 -12.33 63.34
CA ALA A 159 24.17 -12.37 62.94
C ALA A 159 24.67 -11.10 62.21
N SER A 160 23.79 -10.24 61.69
CA SER A 160 24.19 -9.06 60.90
C SER A 160 24.17 -7.72 61.66
N ALA A 161 23.65 -7.71 62.89
CA ALA A 161 23.56 -6.49 63.71
C ALA A 161 24.89 -6.06 64.37
N ALA A 162 25.96 -6.87 64.27
CA ALA A 162 27.23 -6.62 64.97
C ALA A 162 28.27 -5.78 64.19
N LEU A 163 28.00 -5.29 62.97
CA LEU A 163 29.04 -4.71 62.11
C LEU A 163 28.73 -3.36 61.42
N ALA A 164 27.74 -2.59 61.86
CA ALA A 164 27.42 -1.30 61.23
C ALA A 164 27.94 -0.09 62.05
N GLY A 165 29.04 0.52 61.58
CA GLY A 165 29.61 1.76 62.13
C GLY A 165 28.75 3.03 61.95
N PRO A 166 29.16 4.17 62.54
CA PRO A 166 28.30 5.36 62.67
C PRO A 166 28.09 6.11 61.35
N LYS A 167 26.84 6.54 61.09
CA LYS A 167 26.43 7.33 59.91
C LYS A 167 26.53 8.84 60.19
N MET A 168 27.09 9.59 59.23
CA MET A 168 27.15 11.07 59.21
C MET A 168 25.79 11.74 58.94
N PRO A 169 25.59 13.00 59.37
CA PRO A 169 24.33 13.73 59.18
C PRO A 169 24.19 14.34 57.78
N LYS A 170 22.97 14.27 57.20
CA LYS A 170 22.59 14.91 55.93
C LYS A 170 22.00 16.29 56.17
N ALA A 171 22.57 17.30 55.53
CA ALA A 171 22.05 18.66 55.47
C ALA A 171 20.82 18.74 54.55
N ARG A 172 19.74 19.39 55.02
CA ARG A 172 18.49 19.62 54.28
C ARG A 172 18.39 21.13 54.01
N ARG A 173 18.50 21.55 52.75
CA ARG A 173 18.23 22.94 52.32
C ARG A 173 16.77 23.08 51.95
N SER A 174 16.06 23.96 52.66
CA SER A 174 14.73 24.47 52.33
C SER A 174 14.86 25.76 51.50
N VAL A 175 14.00 25.93 50.49
CA VAL A 175 13.82 27.21 49.77
C VAL A 175 12.35 27.61 49.96
N PRO A 176 12.04 28.87 50.35
CA PRO A 176 10.67 29.31 50.51
C PRO A 176 10.13 29.93 49.21
N ILE A 177 8.87 29.62 48.91
CA ILE A 177 8.04 30.30 47.91
C ILE A 177 7.28 31.40 48.66
N VAL A 178 7.52 32.67 48.34
CA VAL A 178 6.75 33.80 48.86
C VAL A 178 5.68 34.17 47.84
N LEU A 179 4.42 34.00 48.27
CA LEU A 179 3.21 34.56 47.68
C LEU A 179 2.94 35.91 48.37
N ALA A 180 2.88 37.01 47.62
CA ALA A 180 2.36 38.28 48.10
C ALA A 180 1.35 38.82 47.09
N PHE A 181 0.14 39.08 47.60
CA PHE A 181 -1.00 39.64 46.90
C PHE A 181 -1.39 40.96 47.61
N LEU A 182 -2.00 41.88 46.84
CA LEU A 182 -2.84 43.04 47.21
C LEU A 182 -2.17 44.41 47.47
N ALA A 183 -2.45 45.38 46.58
CA ALA A 183 -3.38 46.51 46.80
C ALA A 183 -3.09 47.66 45.78
N SER A 184 -4.03 47.96 44.86
CA SER A 184 -4.96 49.12 44.85
C SER A 184 -4.33 50.41 44.28
N ALA A 185 -4.61 50.76 43.02
CA ALA A 185 -5.67 51.67 42.55
C ALA A 185 -5.34 53.18 42.66
N ALA A 186 -5.20 53.86 41.50
CA ALA A 186 -5.99 55.03 41.08
C ALA A 186 -5.22 56.02 40.17
N ALA A 187 -5.81 56.21 38.99
CA ALA A 187 -6.03 57.46 38.28
C ALA A 187 -4.92 58.20 37.50
N ALA A 188 -5.35 58.56 36.28
CA ALA A 188 -4.97 59.70 35.45
C ALA A 188 -3.60 59.63 34.74
N THR A 189 -3.45 60.00 33.48
CA THR A 189 -4.31 60.36 32.36
C THR A 189 -3.34 60.57 31.19
N TYR A 190 -3.85 60.46 29.96
CA TYR A 190 -3.35 61.11 28.76
C TYR A 190 -2.11 60.53 28.03
N TRP A 191 -2.37 60.32 26.73
CA TRP A 191 -1.46 60.28 25.58
C TRP A 191 -0.94 58.90 25.14
N ALA A 192 -1.61 58.42 24.09
CA ALA A 192 -1.05 57.51 23.10
C ALA A 192 0.26 58.10 22.50
N PRO A 193 1.13 57.25 21.93
CA PRO A 193 0.88 56.87 20.55
C PRO A 193 1.06 55.37 20.26
N VAL A 194 0.21 54.93 19.35
CA VAL A 194 0.42 53.87 18.35
C VAL A 194 1.91 53.68 18.03
N TRP A 195 2.46 52.51 18.36
CA TRP A 195 3.71 52.02 17.79
C TRP A 195 3.41 50.81 16.91
N VAL A 196 3.14 51.10 15.64
CA VAL A 196 3.28 50.15 14.54
C VAL A 196 4.78 49.96 14.34
N GLY A 197 5.36 49.02 15.07
CA GLY A 197 6.71 48.54 14.86
C GLY A 197 6.77 47.70 13.59
N GLY A 198 6.81 48.38 12.44
CA GLY A 198 7.12 47.77 11.16
C GLY A 198 8.51 47.13 11.22
N ALA A 199 8.56 45.80 11.15
CA ALA A 199 9.79 45.09 10.88
C ALA A 199 10.32 45.58 9.52
N SER A 200 11.42 46.33 9.56
CA SER A 200 12.15 46.76 8.39
C SER A 200 12.61 45.52 7.61
N ARG A 201 11.87 45.19 6.55
CA ARG A 201 12.35 44.32 5.48
C ARG A 201 13.62 44.96 4.94
N GLN A 202 14.76 44.32 5.15
CA GLN A 202 15.95 44.69 4.40
C GLN A 202 15.64 44.59 2.90
N PRO A 203 16.00 45.60 2.08
CA PRO A 203 15.81 45.52 0.65
C PRO A 203 16.66 44.37 0.12
N ARG A 204 16.03 43.44 -0.61
CA ARG A 204 16.76 42.50 -1.47
C ARG A 204 17.59 43.36 -2.41
N ARG A 205 18.91 43.21 -2.27
CA ARG A 205 19.90 43.79 -3.18
C ARG A 205 19.48 43.43 -4.60
N THR A 206 19.35 44.48 -5.40
CA THR A 206 18.88 44.48 -6.77
C THR A 206 19.67 43.52 -7.65
N ASP A 207 18.94 42.88 -8.55
CA ASP A 207 19.44 41.99 -9.59
C ASP A 207 20.47 42.72 -10.47
N LEU A 208 21.74 42.50 -10.19
CA LEU A 208 22.75 42.48 -11.25
C LEU A 208 22.60 41.12 -11.92
N VAL A 209 22.09 41.11 -13.16
CA VAL A 209 22.14 39.95 -14.04
C VAL A 209 23.62 39.62 -14.25
N GLN A 210 24.14 38.79 -13.37
CA GLN A 210 25.48 38.25 -13.48
C GLN A 210 25.36 37.11 -14.48
N CYS A 211 25.63 37.42 -15.75
CA CYS A 211 25.86 36.42 -16.78
C CYS A 211 27.04 35.55 -16.33
N HIS A 212 26.74 34.42 -15.70
CA HIS A 212 27.75 33.43 -15.34
C HIS A 212 28.18 32.73 -16.63
N SER A 213 29.21 33.30 -17.26
CA SER A 213 30.10 32.60 -18.17
C SER A 213 30.63 31.35 -17.46
N THR A 214 30.46 30.19 -18.11
CA THR A 214 30.87 28.86 -17.64
C THR A 214 30.36 28.48 -16.24
N GLN A 215 29.26 27.71 -16.20
CA GLN A 215 28.94 26.89 -15.03
C GLN A 215 30.12 25.94 -14.78
N HIS A 216 31.02 26.30 -13.86
CA HIS A 216 31.96 25.35 -13.31
C HIS A 216 31.14 24.31 -12.55
N VAL A 217 31.11 23.07 -13.05
CA VAL A 217 30.57 21.94 -12.31
C VAL A 217 31.47 21.74 -11.09
N ALA A 218 30.96 22.06 -9.89
CA ALA A 218 31.70 21.81 -8.67
C ALA A 218 31.95 20.30 -8.55
N LEU A 219 33.22 19.90 -8.55
CA LEU A 219 33.59 18.51 -8.28
C LEU A 219 33.15 18.18 -6.85
N PRO A 220 32.47 17.04 -6.63
CA PRO A 220 32.10 16.62 -5.29
C PRO A 220 33.37 16.46 -4.44
N ASN A 221 33.39 17.06 -3.25
CA ASN A 221 34.51 16.96 -2.31
C ASN A 221 34.86 15.47 -2.05
N PRO A 222 36.12 15.03 -2.28
CA PRO A 222 36.53 13.64 -2.11
C PRO A 222 36.22 13.07 -0.72
N GLN A 223 36.28 13.90 0.34
CA GLN A 223 35.95 13.48 1.71
C GLN A 223 34.48 13.02 1.84
N ASN A 224 33.56 13.63 1.09
CA ASN A 224 32.14 13.27 1.10
C ASN A 224 31.88 11.96 0.32
N ILE A 225 32.75 11.63 -0.64
CA ILE A 225 32.73 10.37 -1.38
C ILE A 225 33.21 9.22 -0.47
N GLU A 226 34.27 9.44 0.30
CA GLU A 226 34.82 8.48 1.26
C GLU A 226 33.87 8.22 2.44
N ALA A 227 33.25 9.25 3.00
CA ALA A 227 32.24 9.10 4.05
C ALA A 227 31.03 8.28 3.60
N ARG A 228 30.66 8.33 2.31
CA ARG A 228 29.62 7.46 1.73
C ARG A 228 30.05 6.00 1.57
N ARG A 229 31.35 5.74 1.40
CA ARG A 229 31.90 4.37 1.32
C ARG A 229 31.94 3.71 2.70
N ASN A 230 32.23 4.48 3.74
CA ASN A 230 32.25 4.02 5.13
C ASN A 230 30.84 4.00 5.75
N TYR A 231 29.91 3.25 5.15
CA TYR A 231 28.64 2.98 5.80
C TYR A 231 28.87 1.92 6.89
N PRO A 232 28.47 2.15 8.16
CA PRO A 232 28.65 1.15 9.20
C PRO A 232 27.81 -0.08 8.85
N GLU A 233 28.48 -1.22 8.78
CA GLU A 233 27.84 -2.52 8.65
C GLU A 233 26.95 -2.73 9.88
N TYR A 234 25.65 -2.94 9.65
CA TYR A 234 24.69 -3.04 10.74
C TYR A 234 24.84 -4.40 11.41
N LYS A 235 25.34 -4.43 12.65
CA LYS A 235 25.39 -5.62 13.49
C LYS A 235 24.13 -5.67 14.35
N PHE A 236 23.50 -6.83 14.43
CA PHE A 236 22.36 -7.06 15.30
C PHE A 236 22.86 -7.43 16.70
N ASP A 237 22.23 -6.86 17.72
CA ASP A 237 22.40 -7.31 19.09
C ASP A 237 21.71 -8.69 19.25
N GLU A 238 22.20 -9.57 20.13
CA GLU A 238 21.78 -10.99 20.20
C GLU A 238 20.30 -11.21 20.57
N ASP A 239 19.56 -10.16 20.95
CA ASP A 239 18.19 -10.20 21.48
C ASP A 239 17.08 -10.41 20.43
N GLY A 240 17.35 -11.06 19.29
CA GLY A 240 16.31 -11.55 18.38
C GLY A 240 15.54 -10.51 17.54
N GLY A 241 15.93 -9.22 17.55
CA GLY A 241 15.25 -8.14 16.82
C GLY A 241 15.33 -8.21 15.28
N MET A 242 15.94 -9.26 14.75
CA MET A 242 16.26 -9.44 13.33
C MET A 242 15.08 -9.97 12.52
N TYR A 243 14.38 -10.97 13.07
CA TYR A 243 13.20 -11.59 12.48
C TYR A 243 12.00 -10.65 12.47
N ASP A 244 11.93 -9.70 13.39
CA ASP A 244 10.85 -8.71 13.47
C ASP A 244 10.85 -7.70 12.30
N ILE A 245 11.98 -7.52 11.63
CA ILE A 245 12.15 -6.53 10.56
C ILE A 245 11.43 -6.97 9.28
N ILE A 246 11.56 -8.25 8.92
CA ILE A 246 11.03 -8.82 7.68
C ILE A 246 9.81 -9.66 8.02
N LYS A 247 8.65 -9.28 7.52
CA LYS A 247 7.40 -9.99 7.83
C LYS A 247 7.11 -11.11 6.86
N TYR A 248 7.08 -10.81 5.57
CA TYR A 248 6.80 -11.80 4.51
C TYR A 248 7.15 -11.27 3.11
N PRO A 249 7.41 -12.14 2.13
CA PRO A 249 7.57 -11.76 0.72
C PRO A 249 6.22 -11.36 0.08
N LEU A 250 6.25 -10.38 -0.83
CA LEU A 250 5.08 -9.87 -1.54
C LEU A 250 5.01 -10.38 -2.98
N LEU A 251 4.13 -11.34 -3.24
CA LEU A 251 3.92 -11.98 -4.55
C LEU A 251 2.82 -11.31 -5.37
N THR A 252 2.99 -10.02 -5.69
CA THR A 252 2.07 -9.31 -6.59
C THR A 252 2.52 -9.45 -8.04
N ALA A 253 1.62 -9.35 -9.03
CA ALA A 253 2.00 -9.40 -10.45
C ALA A 253 3.13 -8.43 -10.85
N LYS A 254 3.20 -7.26 -10.19
CA LYS A 254 4.31 -6.31 -10.36
C LYS A 254 5.61 -6.82 -9.72
N ALA A 255 5.53 -7.45 -8.56
CA ALA A 255 6.70 -8.02 -7.89
C ALA A 255 7.27 -9.20 -8.68
N CYS A 256 6.43 -10.08 -9.23
CA CYS A 256 6.87 -11.19 -10.08
C CYS A 256 7.64 -10.68 -11.31
N ARG A 257 7.12 -9.65 -11.99
CA ARG A 257 7.84 -9.01 -13.12
C ARG A 257 9.20 -8.44 -12.71
N LEU A 258 9.30 -7.82 -11.53
CA LEU A 258 10.56 -7.26 -11.05
C LEU A 258 11.58 -8.35 -10.67
N LEU A 259 11.10 -9.50 -10.20
CA LEU A 259 11.91 -10.67 -9.95
C LEU A 259 12.47 -11.22 -11.28
N GLU A 260 11.60 -11.44 -12.26
CA GLU A 260 11.96 -11.96 -13.59
C GLU A 260 12.92 -11.05 -14.36
N GLU A 261 12.66 -9.73 -14.38
CA GLU A 261 13.42 -8.77 -15.20
C GLU A 261 14.73 -8.30 -14.54
N TYR A 262 14.77 -8.15 -13.21
CA TYR A 262 15.86 -7.46 -12.53
C TYR A 262 16.42 -8.20 -11.30
N ASN A 263 15.96 -9.42 -11.01
CA ASN A 263 16.28 -10.15 -9.78
C ASN A 263 15.98 -9.32 -8.52
N ILE A 264 14.84 -8.62 -8.52
CA ILE A 264 14.40 -7.78 -7.40
C ILE A 264 13.28 -8.47 -6.63
N TYR A 265 13.58 -8.84 -5.39
CA TYR A 265 12.62 -9.37 -4.44
C TYR A 265 11.88 -8.25 -3.74
N THR A 266 10.59 -8.46 -3.48
CA THR A 266 9.75 -7.47 -2.78
C THR A 266 9.31 -8.04 -1.44
N PHE A 267 9.64 -7.35 -0.35
CA PHE A 267 9.26 -7.75 1.01
C PHE A 267 8.33 -6.73 1.67
N MET A 268 7.45 -7.22 2.53
CA MET A 268 6.78 -6.42 3.53
C MET A 268 7.64 -6.38 4.78
N VAL A 269 8.05 -5.16 5.15
CA VAL A 269 8.96 -4.90 6.28
C VAL A 269 8.30 -3.97 7.29
N ASP A 270 8.82 -3.98 8.52
CA ASP A 270 8.33 -3.08 9.55
C ASP A 270 8.54 -1.60 9.18
N ARG A 271 7.61 -0.75 9.63
CA ARG A 271 7.60 0.67 9.28
C ARG A 271 8.78 1.42 9.90
N LYS A 272 9.31 0.94 11.03
CA LYS A 272 10.45 1.56 11.70
C LYS A 272 11.80 1.16 11.10
N ALA A 273 11.85 0.09 10.31
CA ALA A 273 13.12 -0.47 9.81
C ALA A 273 13.85 0.45 8.81
N ASN A 274 15.15 0.64 9.01
CA ASN A 274 16.02 1.40 8.12
C ASN A 274 16.58 0.52 6.99
N LYS A 275 17.03 1.14 5.88
CA LYS A 275 17.62 0.41 4.74
C LYS A 275 18.81 -0.49 5.10
N PRO A 276 19.80 -0.06 5.90
CA PRO A 276 20.91 -0.94 6.30
C PRO A 276 20.44 -2.13 7.15
N GLN A 277 19.47 -1.92 8.04
CA GLN A 277 18.86 -2.98 8.83
C GLN A 277 18.21 -4.04 7.94
N ILE A 278 17.43 -3.61 6.94
CA ILE A 278 16.76 -4.52 6.00
C ILE A 278 17.79 -5.31 5.17
N ARG A 279 18.89 -4.67 4.75
CA ARG A 279 19.97 -5.36 4.03
C ARG A 279 20.59 -6.45 4.90
N ALA A 280 21.07 -6.09 6.08
CA ALA A 280 21.72 -7.02 6.97
C ALA A 280 20.78 -8.17 7.38
N ALA A 281 19.50 -7.89 7.64
CA ALA A 281 18.52 -8.93 7.96
C ALA A 281 18.34 -9.94 6.81
N ILE A 282 18.24 -9.47 5.56
CA ILE A 282 18.09 -10.35 4.40
C ILE A 282 19.34 -11.18 4.15
N GLU A 283 20.51 -10.55 4.26
CA GLU A 283 21.79 -11.22 4.04
C GLU A 283 22.03 -12.34 5.05
N THR A 284 21.60 -12.15 6.30
CA THR A 284 21.75 -13.18 7.33
C THR A 284 20.65 -14.23 7.31
N ILE A 285 19.37 -13.86 7.07
CA ILE A 285 18.27 -14.83 7.05
C ILE A 285 18.38 -15.77 5.86
N PHE A 286 18.68 -15.22 4.67
CA PHE A 286 18.67 -16.00 3.43
C PHE A 286 20.08 -16.36 2.93
N GLY A 287 21.14 -15.87 3.58
CA GLY A 287 22.52 -16.16 3.17
C GLY A 287 22.92 -15.58 1.82
N VAL A 288 22.18 -14.61 1.29
CA VAL A 288 22.40 -13.98 -0.03
C VAL A 288 23.13 -12.64 0.08
N LYS A 289 23.74 -12.15 -1.00
CA LYS A 289 24.33 -10.79 -1.02
C LYS A 289 23.41 -9.75 -1.65
N VAL A 290 23.17 -8.64 -0.96
CA VAL A 290 22.26 -7.57 -1.43
C VAL A 290 23.04 -6.43 -2.09
N ILE A 291 22.77 -6.18 -3.37
CA ILE A 291 23.36 -5.04 -4.10
C ILE A 291 22.68 -3.73 -3.67
N LYS A 292 21.34 -3.71 -3.76
CA LYS A 292 20.56 -2.46 -3.63
C LYS A 292 19.27 -2.70 -2.87
N CYS A 293 18.97 -1.81 -1.93
CA CYS A 293 17.70 -1.80 -1.22
C CYS A 293 17.00 -0.44 -1.41
N ASN A 294 15.80 -0.49 -1.99
CA ASN A 294 14.89 0.64 -2.12
C ASN A 294 13.67 0.40 -1.25
N THR A 295 13.23 1.39 -0.49
CA THR A 295 12.04 1.28 0.37
C THR A 295 11.01 2.32 -0.01
N LEU A 296 9.73 1.95 0.10
CA LEU A 296 8.62 2.90 -0.01
C LEU A 296 7.55 2.59 1.03
N ILE A 297 6.86 3.63 1.49
CA ILE A 297 5.64 3.49 2.28
C ILE A 297 4.49 3.87 1.35
N PRO A 298 3.58 2.94 1.02
CA PRO A 298 2.44 3.25 0.17
C PRO A 298 1.52 4.25 0.87
N SER A 299 0.80 5.06 0.09
CA SER A 299 -0.19 6.00 0.63
C SER A 299 -1.27 5.25 1.43
N SER A 300 -1.66 5.78 2.58
CA SER A 300 -2.73 5.18 3.39
C SER A 300 -4.00 5.07 2.57
N ARG A 301 -4.58 3.88 2.48
CA ARG A 301 -5.89 3.69 1.85
C ARG A 301 -6.98 3.68 2.90
N TYR A 302 -8.11 4.32 2.61
CA TYR A 302 -9.28 4.20 3.45
C TYR A 302 -9.78 2.75 3.44
N GLN A 303 -10.16 2.26 4.61
CA GLN A 303 -10.97 1.07 4.74
C GLN A 303 -12.41 1.47 4.42
N ILE A 304 -12.96 0.85 3.38
CA ILE A 304 -14.31 1.08 2.90
C ILE A 304 -15.11 -0.15 3.26
N ALA A 305 -16.21 0.01 3.99
CA ALA A 305 -17.22 -1.02 4.10
C ALA A 305 -18.60 -0.40 3.83
N TYR A 306 -19.45 -1.13 3.14
CA TYR A 306 -20.80 -0.68 2.74
C TYR A 306 -20.80 0.70 2.03
N GLY A 307 -19.74 1.02 1.26
CA GLY A 307 -19.61 2.29 0.55
C GLY A 307 -19.18 3.48 1.42
N MET A 308 -19.04 3.31 2.73
CA MET A 308 -18.62 4.37 3.67
C MET A 308 -17.15 4.19 4.07
N LYS A 309 -16.44 5.31 4.27
CA LYS A 309 -15.05 5.31 4.78
C LYS A 309 -15.10 5.14 6.31
N ILE A 310 -14.79 3.95 6.80
CA ILE A 310 -14.83 3.63 8.23
C ILE A 310 -13.51 4.01 8.92
N GLY A 311 -12.38 3.84 8.23
CA GLY A 311 -11.07 4.07 8.82
C GLY A 311 -9.95 4.08 7.78
N ARG A 312 -8.70 3.95 8.24
CA ARG A 312 -7.53 3.79 7.37
C ARG A 312 -6.92 2.41 7.58
N LYS A 313 -6.51 1.77 6.48
CA LYS A 313 -5.74 0.53 6.55
C LYS A 313 -4.37 0.79 7.19
N SER A 314 -3.87 -0.19 7.93
CA SER A 314 -2.54 -0.14 8.53
C SER A 314 -1.48 0.09 7.44
N LEU A 315 -0.53 0.98 7.75
CA LEU A 315 0.58 1.29 6.87
C LEU A 315 1.72 0.31 7.14
N PHE A 316 2.24 -0.26 6.07
CA PHE A 316 3.42 -1.11 6.07
C PHE A 316 4.48 -0.51 5.14
N LYS A 317 5.73 -0.93 5.27
CA LYS A 317 6.80 -0.51 4.37
C LYS A 317 7.08 -1.64 3.37
N LYS A 318 7.23 -1.29 2.11
CA LYS A 318 7.68 -2.21 1.06
C LYS A 318 9.17 -2.01 0.85
N ALA A 319 9.92 -3.10 0.84
CA ALA A 319 11.32 -3.13 0.46
C ALA A 319 11.48 -3.85 -0.88
N TYR A 320 12.13 -3.20 -1.83
CA TYR A 320 12.60 -3.77 -3.09
C TYR A 320 14.09 -4.03 -2.94
N VAL A 321 14.47 -5.28 -3.04
CA VAL A 321 15.80 -5.75 -2.68
C VAL A 321 16.37 -6.46 -3.88
N GLN A 322 17.40 -5.85 -4.46
CA GLN A 322 18.14 -6.40 -5.58
C GLN A 322 19.25 -7.29 -5.03
N VAL A 323 19.16 -8.56 -5.37
CA VAL A 323 20.12 -9.60 -4.95
C VAL A 323 21.19 -9.74 -6.02
N LYS A 324 22.38 -10.21 -5.63
CA LYS A 324 23.48 -10.48 -6.57
C LYS A 324 23.08 -11.56 -7.58
N GLU A 325 23.51 -11.39 -8.83
CA GLU A 325 23.36 -12.41 -9.86
C GLU A 325 24.07 -13.70 -9.42
N GLY A 326 23.33 -14.81 -9.38
CA GLY A 326 23.80 -16.12 -8.91
C GLY A 326 23.24 -16.54 -7.54
N ASP A 327 22.83 -15.58 -6.71
CA ASP A 327 22.14 -15.86 -5.45
C ASP A 327 20.62 -15.83 -5.70
N SER A 328 19.91 -16.86 -5.26
CA SER A 328 18.45 -16.97 -5.37
C SER A 328 17.82 -17.20 -4.00
N ILE A 329 16.78 -16.43 -3.69
CA ILE A 329 15.95 -16.66 -2.51
C ILE A 329 14.82 -17.60 -2.92
N ASP A 330 14.70 -18.73 -2.23
CA ASP A 330 13.53 -19.59 -2.36
C ASP A 330 12.34 -18.96 -1.63
N LEU A 331 11.24 -18.78 -2.36
CA LEU A 331 10.00 -18.17 -1.85
C LEU A 331 8.94 -19.22 -1.50
N PHE A 332 9.12 -20.46 -1.95
CA PHE A 332 8.17 -21.55 -1.78
C PHE A 332 8.94 -22.81 -1.38
N PRO A 333 9.32 -22.92 -0.09
CA PRO A 333 9.86 -24.18 0.39
C PRO A 333 8.78 -25.26 0.22
N ASP A 334 9.12 -26.33 -0.51
CA ASP A 334 8.24 -27.49 -0.68
C ASP A 334 8.02 -28.23 0.65
N ASP A 335 8.93 -28.04 1.61
CA ASP A 335 8.90 -28.61 2.95
C ASP A 335 8.41 -27.58 3.99
N PRO A 336 7.27 -27.82 4.69
CA PRO A 336 6.72 -26.89 5.67
C PRO A 336 7.57 -26.73 6.94
N GLU A 337 8.60 -27.55 7.13
CA GLU A 337 9.51 -27.50 8.30
C GLU A 337 10.77 -26.64 8.06
N ALA A 338 10.99 -26.13 6.85
CA ALA A 338 12.23 -25.45 6.48
C ALA A 338 12.30 -23.94 6.81
N VAL A 339 11.31 -23.36 7.48
CA VAL A 339 11.20 -21.91 7.75
C VAL A 339 11.28 -21.57 9.22
#